data_AF-A0A7Z9XEM1-F1
#
_entry.id   AF-A0A7Z9XEM1-F1
#
_cell.length_a   1.000
_cell.length_b   1.000
_cell.length_c   1.000
_cell.angle_alpha   90.00
_cell.angle_beta   90.00
_cell.angle_gamma   90.00
#
_symmetry.space_group_name_H-M   'P 1'
#
loop_
_entity.id
_entity.type
_entity.pdbx_description
1 polymer ?
#
loop_
_entity_poly.entity_id
_entity_poly.type
_entity_poly.pdbx_seq_one_letter_code
_entity_poly.pdbx_strand_id
1 'polypeptide(L)'
;MKRLATNRRALRVAFVSVLIGTAACAPQMGIYSHVDQLMAAADFGSAIELVEKNKEKYGQRDYLIYLMDQGILSHYAGDYIRSAKLFQRASYEFEERYTQSITKYGATWLVNDLAADYRGEDFESVMINLFNALNYAELGETAEALVEARMVDNRLNLINSKYDKDRKNVYKEDAFARFLMGILYEAGGTSEDLNDAYISYKKAYRIYKEDFSPNYGTCPPPALQQNLLSVAAFMGTEEWSHWKRSLPTVRFIPLEERGKKAEVYVIHYNGKAPIKVEEAIMIPMLDRHIIKIAFPRYEERPSDISSSVIYASGASGQPVYRSHSLLAEHIGRIAMKNLANRRARVQAKAIARATAKYVAGKAASDEIRKRQGDMAGLFADVLTTALAVATERADLRCWRTLPAEIRVAKLMVEPGDYNVTAECLGQRGGVVRRLSLGRYTVEAGYKRFIIFHTFD
;
A
#
# COMPACT_ATOMS: atom_id res chain seq x y z
N MET A 1 56.20 -19.34 -67.09
CA MET A 1 56.49 -18.96 -65.69
C MET A 1 56.28 -17.46 -65.50
N LYS A 2 55.12 -17.03 -64.98
CA LYS A 2 54.91 -15.68 -64.44
C LYS A 2 54.25 -15.84 -63.07
N ARG A 3 54.95 -15.39 -62.03
CA ARG A 3 54.56 -15.47 -60.62
C ARG A 3 53.35 -14.55 -60.36
N LEU A 4 52.25 -15.11 -59.88
CA LEU A 4 51.18 -14.38 -59.20
C LEU A 4 51.61 -14.19 -57.74
N ALA A 5 51.92 -12.95 -57.36
CA ALA A 5 52.20 -12.59 -55.98
C ALA A 5 50.89 -12.24 -55.25
N THR A 6 50.75 -12.89 -54.11
CA THR A 6 49.60 -13.00 -53.21
C THR A 6 49.20 -11.65 -52.61
N ASN A 7 47.96 -11.23 -52.83
CA ASN A 7 47.37 -10.05 -52.19
C ASN A 7 46.77 -10.48 -50.84
N ARG A 8 47.50 -10.29 -49.73
CA ARG A 8 47.00 -10.49 -48.37
C ARG A 8 46.05 -9.33 -48.01
N ARG A 9 44.74 -9.51 -48.21
CA ARG A 9 43.74 -8.71 -47.50
C ARG A 9 43.43 -9.39 -46.18
N ALA A 10 43.98 -8.83 -45.11
CA ALA A 10 43.70 -9.21 -43.73
C ALA A 10 42.21 -9.03 -43.43
N LEU A 11 41.54 -10.12 -43.07
CA LEU A 11 40.20 -10.13 -42.52
C LEU A 11 40.28 -9.54 -41.09
N ARG A 12 40.01 -8.24 -40.94
CA ARG A 12 39.84 -7.63 -39.63
C ARG A 12 38.51 -8.12 -39.05
N VAL A 13 38.57 -9.18 -38.24
CA VAL A 13 37.47 -9.57 -37.35
C VAL A 13 37.35 -8.47 -36.30
N ALA A 14 36.41 -7.56 -36.49
CA ALA A 14 36.06 -6.58 -35.48
C ALA A 14 35.36 -7.33 -34.34
N PHE A 15 36.10 -7.61 -33.27
CA PHE A 15 35.53 -7.97 -31.98
C PHE A 15 34.76 -6.74 -31.48
N VAL A 16 33.46 -6.70 -31.76
CA VAL A 16 32.56 -5.75 -31.09
C VAL A 16 32.39 -6.27 -29.68
N SER A 17 33.25 -5.79 -28.79
CA SER A 17 33.06 -5.88 -27.35
C SER A 17 31.74 -5.18 -27.04
N VAL A 18 30.64 -5.93 -27.00
CA VAL A 18 29.38 -5.44 -26.46
C VAL A 18 29.65 -5.27 -24.96
N LEU A 19 30.06 -4.06 -24.60
CA LEU A 19 29.91 -3.54 -23.26
C LEU A 19 28.41 -3.57 -22.98
N ILE A 20 27.95 -4.71 -22.43
CA ILE A 20 26.68 -4.79 -21.74
C ILE A 20 26.90 -3.88 -20.53
N GLY A 21 26.65 -2.58 -20.73
CA GLY A 21 26.37 -1.70 -19.62
C GLY A 21 25.19 -2.33 -18.91
N THR A 22 25.47 -3.03 -17.82
CA THR A 22 24.48 -3.38 -16.82
C THR A 22 24.05 -2.06 -16.22
N ALA A 23 23.23 -1.30 -16.97
CA ALA A 23 22.30 -0.39 -16.37
C ALA A 23 21.44 -1.28 -15.47
N ALA A 24 21.87 -1.35 -14.22
CA ALA A 24 21.14 -1.96 -13.14
C ALA A 24 19.83 -1.17 -13.03
N CYS A 25 18.84 -1.53 -13.85
CA CYS A 25 17.46 -1.10 -13.71
C CYS A 25 16.82 -1.81 -12.49
N ALA A 26 17.55 -1.83 -11.38
CA ALA A 26 17.10 -2.14 -10.03
C ALA A 26 17.62 -1.09 -9.01
N PRO A 27 17.68 0.24 -9.30
CA PRO A 27 18.16 1.22 -8.31
C PRO A 27 17.25 1.25 -7.07
N GLN A 28 16.00 0.81 -7.24
CA GLN A 28 14.99 0.76 -6.19
C GLN A 28 15.24 -0.34 -5.14
N MET A 29 16.21 -1.24 -5.31
CA MET A 29 16.58 -2.19 -4.24
C MET A 29 17.63 -1.64 -3.27
N GLY A 30 18.42 -0.63 -3.66
CA GLY A 30 19.62 -0.23 -2.91
C GLY A 30 19.37 0.55 -1.62
N ILE A 31 18.35 1.42 -1.58
CA ILE A 31 18.12 2.31 -0.42
C ILE A 31 17.14 1.72 0.61
N TYR A 32 16.19 0.87 0.19
CA TYR A 32 15.11 0.44 1.08
C TYR A 32 15.57 -0.49 2.20
N SER A 33 16.67 -1.23 2.05
CA SER A 33 17.23 -1.98 3.18
C SER A 33 17.64 -1.05 4.33
N HIS A 34 18.21 0.11 4.00
CA HIS A 34 18.57 1.13 4.98
C HIS A 34 17.33 1.87 5.51
N VAL A 35 16.35 2.17 4.65
CA VAL A 35 15.06 2.75 5.10
C VAL A 35 14.36 1.80 6.08
N ASP A 36 14.29 0.50 5.77
CA ASP A 36 13.69 -0.51 6.64
C ASP A 36 14.41 -0.57 8.01
N GLN A 37 15.75 -0.49 8.03
CA GLN A 37 16.54 -0.43 9.26
C GLN A 37 16.26 0.83 10.09
N LEU A 38 16.20 1.99 9.44
CA LEU A 38 15.91 3.27 10.10
C LEU A 38 14.49 3.30 10.66
N MET A 39 13.51 2.75 9.93
CA MET A 39 12.13 2.60 10.40
C MET A 39 12.03 1.67 11.62
N ALA A 40 12.74 0.54 11.63
CA ALA A 40 12.78 -0.36 12.79
C ALA A 40 13.41 0.30 14.03
N ALA A 41 14.39 1.18 13.81
CA ALA A 41 15.01 1.99 14.86
C ALA A 41 14.18 3.24 15.25
N ALA A 42 13.02 3.48 14.63
CA ALA A 42 12.21 4.68 14.76
C ALA A 42 12.95 6.00 14.41
N ASP A 43 14.01 5.94 13.62
CA ASP A 43 14.75 7.10 13.11
C ASP A 43 14.19 7.57 11.77
N PHE A 44 12.98 8.14 11.83
CA PHE A 44 12.29 8.63 10.63
C PHE A 44 12.94 9.88 10.04
N GLY A 45 13.62 10.70 10.85
CA GLY A 45 14.35 11.88 10.37
C GLY A 45 15.43 11.48 9.37
N SER A 46 16.30 10.53 9.75
CA SER A 46 17.31 9.99 8.86
C SER A 46 16.70 9.26 7.65
N ALA A 47 15.57 8.56 7.83
CA ALA A 47 14.89 7.89 6.71
C ALA A 47 14.36 8.89 5.66
N ILE A 48 13.76 9.99 6.13
CA ILE A 48 13.29 11.10 5.27
C ILE A 48 14.47 11.70 4.51
N GLU A 49 15.57 12.02 5.20
CA GLU A 49 16.78 12.56 4.55
C GLU A 49 17.37 11.60 3.53
N LEU A 50 17.40 10.29 3.83
CA LEU A 50 17.92 9.28 2.93
C LEU A 50 17.11 9.22 1.64
N VAL A 51 15.77 9.21 1.75
CA VAL A 51 14.89 9.23 0.58
C VAL A 51 15.04 10.53 -0.20
N GLU A 52 15.15 11.67 0.48
CA GLU A 52 15.30 13.00 -0.14
C GLU A 52 16.64 13.13 -0.90
N LYS A 53 17.76 12.73 -0.30
CA LYS A 53 19.10 12.69 -0.93
C LYS A 53 19.14 11.76 -2.16
N ASN A 54 18.25 10.78 -2.22
CA ASN A 54 18.17 9.81 -3.31
C ASN A 54 17.00 10.08 -4.28
N LYS A 55 16.36 11.25 -4.23
CA LYS A 55 15.23 11.61 -5.09
C LYS A 55 15.50 11.36 -6.58
N GLU A 56 16.71 11.67 -7.06
CA GLU A 56 17.07 11.45 -8.47
C GLU A 56 17.03 9.98 -8.89
N LYS A 57 17.22 9.03 -7.96
CA LYS A 57 17.15 7.59 -8.24
C LYS A 57 15.73 7.10 -8.54
N TYR A 58 14.69 7.83 -8.09
CA TYR A 58 13.31 7.55 -8.46
C TYR A 58 13.02 8.03 -9.90
N GLY A 59 13.61 9.16 -10.29
CA GLY A 59 13.33 9.80 -11.57
C GLY A 59 11.86 10.22 -11.73
N GLN A 60 11.48 10.67 -12.93
CA GLN A 60 10.13 11.17 -13.19
C GLN A 60 9.05 10.07 -13.10
N ARG A 61 9.38 8.86 -13.57
CA ARG A 61 8.45 7.73 -13.66
C ARG A 61 7.99 7.23 -12.29
N ASP A 62 8.87 7.29 -11.29
CA ASP A 62 8.59 6.77 -9.95
C ASP A 62 8.40 7.90 -8.92
N TYR A 63 8.21 9.14 -9.39
CA TYR A 63 8.03 10.31 -8.53
C TYR A 63 6.80 10.21 -7.60
N LEU A 64 5.79 9.40 -7.96
CA LEU A 64 4.66 9.12 -7.07
C LEU A 64 5.11 8.31 -5.85
N ILE A 65 5.99 7.32 -6.05
CA ILE A 65 6.56 6.52 -4.96
C ILE A 65 7.40 7.41 -4.05
N TYR A 66 8.18 8.34 -4.62
CA TYR A 66 8.92 9.32 -3.82
C TYR A 66 7.99 10.14 -2.91
N LEU A 67 6.88 10.67 -3.45
CA LEU A 67 5.92 11.45 -2.67
C LEU A 67 5.24 10.60 -1.59
N MET A 68 4.86 9.37 -1.93
CA MET A 68 4.26 8.40 -1.02
C MET A 68 5.22 8.04 0.13
N ASP A 69 6.47 7.69 -0.18
CA ASP A 69 7.50 7.39 0.83
C ASP A 69 7.78 8.59 1.74
N GLN A 70 7.98 9.78 1.18
CA GLN A 70 8.18 11.00 1.98
C GLN A 70 6.97 11.32 2.85
N GLY A 71 5.76 11.17 2.31
CA GLY A 71 4.51 11.44 3.01
C GLY A 71 4.33 10.55 4.22
N ILE A 72 4.49 9.23 4.06
CA ILE A 72 4.31 8.29 5.18
C ILE A 72 5.46 8.34 6.19
N LEU A 73 6.71 8.55 5.76
CA LEU A 73 7.80 8.72 6.70
C LEU A 73 7.62 9.99 7.54
N SER A 74 7.12 11.08 6.94
CA SER A 74 6.77 12.31 7.68
C SER A 74 5.61 12.06 8.65
N HIS A 75 4.62 11.24 8.26
CA HIS A 75 3.53 10.81 9.14
C HIS A 75 4.05 10.03 10.35
N TYR A 76 4.96 9.07 10.15
CA TYR A 76 5.58 8.31 11.23
C TYR A 76 6.45 9.17 12.14
N ALA A 77 7.08 10.21 11.60
CA ALA A 77 7.83 11.19 12.37
C ALA A 77 6.95 12.14 13.21
N GLY A 78 5.62 12.12 13.04
CA GLY A 78 4.69 13.06 13.66
C GLY A 78 4.66 14.44 12.99
N ASP A 79 5.34 14.63 11.86
CA ASP A 79 5.27 15.85 11.05
C ASP A 79 4.06 15.77 10.11
N TYR A 80 2.88 15.86 10.71
CA TYR A 80 1.60 15.73 10.01
C TYR A 80 1.36 16.85 8.99
N ILE A 81 1.92 18.04 9.20
CA ILE A 81 1.83 19.17 8.26
C ILE A 81 2.62 18.89 6.98
N ARG A 82 3.88 18.44 7.11
CA ARG A 82 4.69 18.03 5.96
C ARG A 82 4.06 16.84 5.25
N SER A 83 3.62 15.85 6.02
CA SER A 83 2.96 14.66 5.49
C SER A 83 1.72 15.01 4.67
N ALA A 84 0.85 15.88 5.18
CA ALA A 84 -0.40 16.25 4.51
C ALA A 84 -0.16 16.92 3.15
N LYS A 85 0.80 17.85 3.08
CA LYS A 85 1.20 18.50 1.82
C LYS A 85 1.74 17.49 0.80
N LEU A 86 2.53 16.53 1.26
CA LEU A 86 3.09 15.48 0.40
C LEU A 86 2.00 14.53 -0.12
N PHE A 87 1.05 14.13 0.73
CA PHE A 87 -0.06 13.28 0.31
C PHE A 87 -1.05 14.00 -0.60
N GLN A 88 -1.32 15.29 -0.37
CA GLN A 88 -2.12 16.09 -1.31
C GLN A 88 -1.47 16.12 -2.70
N ARG A 89 -0.14 16.29 -2.76
CA ARG A 89 0.61 16.25 -4.02
C ARG A 89 0.64 14.85 -4.64
N ALA A 90 0.77 13.79 -3.83
CA ALA A 90 0.70 12.40 -4.29
C ALA A 90 -0.69 12.08 -4.88
N SER A 91 -1.75 12.57 -4.24
CA SER A 91 -3.13 12.44 -4.71
C SER A 91 -3.32 13.06 -6.10
N TYR A 92 -2.82 14.29 -6.31
CA TYR A 92 -2.83 14.94 -7.63
C TYR A 92 -2.03 14.15 -8.67
N GLU A 93 -0.80 13.76 -8.34
CA GLU A 93 0.07 13.01 -9.26
C GLU A 93 -0.54 11.65 -9.66
N PHE A 94 -1.22 10.97 -8.72
CA PHE A 94 -1.98 9.77 -9.03
C PHE A 94 -3.08 10.07 -10.05
N GLU A 95 -3.92 11.09 -9.82
CA GLU A 95 -5.04 11.39 -10.70
C GLU A 95 -4.59 11.76 -12.11
N GLU A 96 -3.53 12.55 -12.22
CA GLU A 96 -2.93 12.92 -13.50
C GLU A 96 -2.48 11.65 -14.27
N ARG A 97 -1.66 10.81 -13.64
CA ARG A 97 -1.12 9.60 -14.27
C ARG A 97 -2.20 8.56 -14.58
N TYR A 98 -3.15 8.40 -13.67
CA TYR A 98 -4.27 7.50 -13.85
C TYR A 98 -5.15 7.98 -15.02
N THR A 99 -5.35 9.28 -15.17
CA THR A 99 -6.12 9.87 -16.28
C THR A 99 -5.39 9.75 -17.61
N GLN A 100 -4.12 10.17 -17.68
CA GLN A 100 -3.32 10.11 -18.92
C GLN A 100 -3.20 8.69 -19.48
N SER A 101 -3.23 7.69 -18.59
CA SER A 101 -3.20 6.30 -19.00
C SER A 101 -4.37 5.84 -19.87
N ILE A 102 -5.51 6.52 -19.74
CA ILE A 102 -6.75 6.24 -20.47
C ILE A 102 -6.63 6.73 -21.92
N THR A 103 -5.85 7.78 -22.15
CA THR A 103 -5.74 8.46 -23.44
C THR A 103 -4.57 7.94 -24.29
N LYS A 104 -3.50 7.44 -23.67
CA LYS A 104 -2.30 6.90 -24.36
C LYS A 104 -2.29 5.36 -24.39
N TYR A 105 -3.23 4.74 -25.10
CA TYR A 105 -3.24 3.28 -25.32
C TYR A 105 -2.51 2.91 -26.62
N GLY A 106 -1.40 2.16 -26.52
CA GLY A 106 -0.87 1.47 -27.70
C GLY A 106 0.53 0.91 -27.57
N ALA A 107 1.55 1.77 -27.47
CA ALA A 107 2.93 1.37 -27.78
C ALA A 107 3.78 0.94 -26.56
N THR A 108 3.67 1.59 -25.41
CA THR A 108 4.63 1.43 -24.30
C THR A 108 4.55 0.06 -23.59
N TRP A 109 3.33 -0.50 -23.45
CA TRP A 109 3.10 -1.78 -22.78
C TRP A 109 3.71 -2.99 -23.50
N LEU A 110 3.87 -2.91 -24.82
CA LEU A 110 4.41 -4.00 -25.64
C LEU A 110 5.94 -4.12 -25.50
N VAL A 111 6.61 -3.09 -24.98
CA VAL A 111 8.08 -3.06 -24.84
C VAL A 111 8.50 -3.50 -23.43
N ASN A 112 7.94 -2.89 -22.38
CA ASN A 112 8.18 -3.24 -20.97
C ASN A 112 7.21 -2.46 -20.05
N ASP A 113 6.58 -3.11 -19.06
CA ASP A 113 5.72 -2.43 -18.07
C ASP A 113 6.49 -1.39 -17.23
N LEU A 114 7.79 -1.61 -17.00
CA LEU A 114 8.70 -0.65 -16.32
C LEU A 114 8.94 0.64 -17.10
N ALA A 115 8.65 0.68 -18.41
CA ALA A 115 8.85 1.87 -19.22
C ALA A 115 7.71 2.91 -19.04
N ALA A 116 6.59 2.50 -18.45
CA ALA A 116 5.47 3.38 -18.14
C ALA A 116 5.64 4.06 -16.77
N ASP A 117 5.04 5.24 -16.62
CA ASP A 117 4.96 5.95 -15.34
C ASP A 117 4.25 5.08 -14.30
N TYR A 118 4.77 5.08 -13.08
CA TYR A 118 4.17 4.35 -11.98
C TYR A 118 2.89 5.04 -11.52
N ARG A 119 1.80 4.27 -11.47
CA ARG A 119 0.44 4.76 -11.16
C ARG A 119 -0.03 4.39 -9.78
N GLY A 120 0.76 3.65 -9.00
CA GLY A 120 0.28 3.04 -7.76
C GLY A 120 -0.54 1.79 -8.00
N GLU A 121 -0.57 0.93 -7.00
CA GLU A 121 -1.57 -0.13 -6.88
C GLU A 121 -2.91 0.46 -6.43
N ASP A 122 -4.02 -0.23 -6.71
CA ASP A 122 -5.37 0.26 -6.40
C ASP A 122 -5.50 0.68 -4.92
N PHE A 123 -5.03 -0.18 -4.01
CA PHE A 123 -5.10 0.05 -2.56
C PHE A 123 -4.15 1.15 -2.09
N GLU A 124 -2.97 1.29 -2.70
CA GLU A 124 -1.99 2.32 -2.33
C GLU A 124 -2.58 3.73 -2.51
N SER A 125 -3.35 3.94 -3.56
CA SER A 125 -3.98 5.24 -3.81
C SER A 125 -5.05 5.60 -2.77
N VAL A 126 -5.73 4.60 -2.21
CA VAL A 126 -6.69 4.78 -1.11
C VAL A 126 -5.94 5.11 0.18
N MET A 127 -4.80 4.45 0.40
CA MET A 127 -3.94 4.72 1.56
C MET A 127 -3.46 6.17 1.60
N ILE A 128 -3.21 6.82 0.46
CA ILE A 128 -2.84 8.25 0.41
C ILE A 128 -3.88 9.10 1.15
N ASN A 129 -5.15 8.98 0.79
CA ASN A 129 -6.23 9.76 1.40
C ASN A 129 -6.53 9.31 2.84
N LEU A 130 -6.42 8.00 3.13
CA LEU A 130 -6.60 7.48 4.49
C LEU A 130 -5.57 8.05 5.48
N PHE A 131 -4.27 8.00 5.14
CA PHE A 131 -3.22 8.58 5.99
C PHE A 131 -3.33 10.10 6.07
N ASN A 132 -3.78 10.76 5.00
CA ASN A 132 -4.02 12.19 5.05
C ASN A 132 -5.19 12.56 5.98
N ALA A 133 -6.26 11.78 5.99
CA ALA A 133 -7.35 11.95 6.96
C ALA A 133 -6.84 11.79 8.41
N LEU A 134 -5.94 10.83 8.65
CA LEU A 134 -5.31 10.65 9.97
C LEU A 134 -4.35 11.79 10.34
N ASN A 135 -3.63 12.38 9.38
CA ASN A 135 -2.84 13.60 9.62
C ASN A 135 -3.72 14.73 10.13
N TYR A 136 -4.81 15.03 9.42
CA TYR A 136 -5.72 16.11 9.81
C TYR A 136 -6.43 15.81 11.13
N ALA A 137 -6.76 14.55 11.41
CA ALA A 137 -7.31 14.14 12.70
C ALA A 137 -6.33 14.40 13.86
N GLU A 138 -5.03 14.14 13.69
CA GLU A 138 -4.00 14.46 14.69
C GLU A 138 -3.75 15.97 14.84
N LEU A 139 -3.96 16.74 13.77
CA LEU A 139 -3.91 18.20 13.80
C LEU A 139 -5.16 18.85 14.43
N GLY A 140 -6.21 18.07 14.74
CA GLY A 140 -7.50 18.58 15.22
C GLY A 140 -8.37 19.21 14.13
N GLU A 141 -7.99 19.05 12.86
CA GLU A 141 -8.66 19.56 11.68
C GLU A 141 -9.72 18.56 11.19
N THR A 142 -10.81 18.39 11.97
CA THR A 142 -11.85 17.37 11.71
C THR A 142 -12.54 17.54 10.36
N ALA A 143 -12.74 18.78 9.89
CA ALA A 143 -13.42 19.04 8.62
C ALA A 143 -12.55 18.58 7.43
N GLU A 144 -11.26 18.90 7.46
CA GLU A 144 -10.26 18.49 6.48
C GLU A 144 -10.08 16.96 6.50
N ALA A 145 -10.07 16.36 7.70
CA ALA A 145 -10.03 14.90 7.86
C ALA A 145 -11.24 14.23 7.19
N LEU A 146 -12.45 14.79 7.34
CA LEU A 146 -13.66 14.31 6.69
C LEU A 146 -13.61 14.47 5.17
N VAL A 147 -13.04 15.56 4.64
CA VAL A 147 -12.84 15.73 3.20
C VAL A 147 -11.97 14.60 2.64
N GLU A 148 -10.83 14.32 3.28
CA GLU A 148 -9.93 13.24 2.85
C GLU A 148 -10.58 11.85 3.00
N ALA A 149 -11.29 11.60 4.09
CA ALA A 149 -12.01 10.34 4.30
C ALA A 149 -13.11 10.12 3.23
N ARG A 150 -13.80 11.19 2.80
CA ARG A 150 -14.78 11.13 1.70
C ARG A 150 -14.10 10.93 0.33
N MET A 151 -12.91 11.48 0.12
CA MET A 151 -12.15 11.30 -1.13
C MET A 151 -11.81 9.84 -1.41
N VAL A 152 -11.73 8.98 -0.38
CA VAL A 152 -11.57 7.53 -0.55
C VAL A 152 -12.66 6.93 -1.45
N ASP A 153 -13.92 7.37 -1.30
CA ASP A 153 -15.02 6.89 -2.15
C ASP A 153 -14.83 7.31 -3.61
N ASN A 154 -14.44 8.57 -3.84
CA ASN A 154 -14.19 9.09 -5.17
C ASN A 154 -13.04 8.31 -5.85
N ARG A 155 -11.97 8.02 -5.10
CA ARG A 155 -10.84 7.21 -5.55
C ARG A 155 -11.26 5.81 -5.94
N LEU A 156 -11.97 5.13 -5.06
CA LEU A 156 -12.44 3.76 -5.30
C LEU A 156 -13.42 3.72 -6.48
N ASN A 157 -14.31 4.69 -6.61
CA ASN A 157 -15.22 4.80 -7.77
C ASN A 157 -14.43 4.99 -9.07
N LEU A 158 -13.43 5.88 -9.09
CA LEU A 158 -12.58 6.10 -10.25
C LEU A 158 -11.84 4.81 -10.66
N ILE A 159 -11.26 4.10 -9.70
CA ILE A 159 -10.52 2.86 -9.95
C ILE A 159 -11.46 1.78 -10.48
N ASN A 160 -12.56 1.53 -9.76
CA ASN A 160 -13.52 0.47 -10.08
C ASN A 160 -14.24 0.72 -11.42
N SER A 161 -14.42 1.98 -11.83
CA SER A 161 -15.00 2.32 -13.15
C SER A 161 -14.17 1.78 -14.34
N LYS A 162 -12.90 1.44 -14.12
CA LYS A 162 -11.99 0.91 -15.16
C LYS A 162 -11.95 -0.61 -15.24
N TYR A 163 -12.60 -1.30 -14.30
CA TYR A 163 -12.72 -2.74 -14.34
C TYR A 163 -13.91 -3.16 -15.21
N ASP A 164 -13.71 -4.19 -16.04
CA ASP A 164 -14.78 -4.75 -16.87
C ASP A 164 -15.93 -5.27 -15.99
N LYS A 165 -17.17 -5.17 -16.48
CA LYS A 165 -18.37 -5.63 -15.74
C LYS A 165 -18.26 -7.09 -15.28
N ASP A 166 -17.62 -7.93 -16.10
CA ASP A 166 -17.45 -9.37 -15.87
C ASP A 166 -16.18 -9.71 -15.06
N ARG A 167 -15.32 -8.72 -14.80
CA ARG A 167 -14.04 -8.90 -14.09
C ARG A 167 -13.80 -7.74 -13.13
N LYS A 168 -14.63 -7.67 -12.09
CA LYS A 168 -14.61 -6.62 -11.08
C LYS A 168 -13.37 -6.70 -10.20
N ASN A 169 -12.86 -5.55 -9.77
CA ASN A 169 -11.84 -5.46 -8.74
C ASN A 169 -12.32 -6.17 -7.47
N VAL A 170 -11.42 -6.82 -6.74
CA VAL A 170 -11.73 -7.38 -5.41
C VAL A 170 -11.78 -6.29 -4.34
N TYR A 171 -10.99 -5.23 -4.47
CA TYR A 171 -10.94 -4.12 -3.52
C TYR A 171 -11.83 -2.95 -4.00
N LYS A 172 -13.09 -2.95 -3.55
CA LYS A 172 -14.14 -2.05 -4.06
C LYS A 172 -14.55 -0.94 -3.10
N GLU A 173 -14.52 -1.27 -1.82
CA GLU A 173 -14.85 -0.38 -0.70
C GLU A 173 -13.75 -0.53 0.35
N ASP A 174 -13.60 0.45 1.23
CA ASP A 174 -12.67 0.36 2.35
C ASP A 174 -13.40 0.44 3.69
N ALA A 175 -13.34 -0.63 4.48
CA ALA A 175 -14.08 -0.73 5.73
C ALA A 175 -13.50 0.16 6.83
N PHE A 176 -12.17 0.32 6.88
CA PHE A 176 -11.52 1.12 7.91
C PHE A 176 -11.67 2.62 7.63
N ALA A 177 -11.56 3.06 6.37
CA ALA A 177 -11.83 4.43 5.98
C ALA A 177 -13.28 4.84 6.35
N ARG A 178 -14.27 3.95 6.12
CA ARG A 178 -15.66 4.17 6.57
C ARG A 178 -15.79 4.23 8.08
N PHE A 179 -15.06 3.39 8.80
CA PHE A 179 -15.05 3.41 10.26
C PHE A 179 -14.45 4.72 10.79
N LEU A 180 -13.28 5.14 10.27
CA LEU A 180 -12.65 6.41 10.59
C LEU A 180 -13.57 7.59 10.30
N MET A 181 -14.21 7.60 9.13
CA MET A 181 -15.17 8.65 8.75
C MET A 181 -16.33 8.73 9.77
N GLY A 182 -16.84 7.58 10.23
CA GLY A 182 -17.85 7.56 11.29
C GLY A 182 -17.36 8.14 12.62
N ILE A 183 -16.11 7.87 13.01
CA ILE A 183 -15.49 8.47 14.22
C ILE A 183 -15.40 9.99 14.08
N LEU A 184 -14.95 10.47 12.91
CA LEU A 184 -14.78 11.89 12.62
C LEU A 184 -16.12 12.64 12.60
N TYR A 185 -17.16 12.07 11.99
CA TYR A 185 -18.51 12.63 12.08
C TYR A 185 -18.99 12.67 13.53
N GLU A 186 -18.87 11.57 14.27
CA GLU A 186 -19.29 11.55 15.67
C GLU A 186 -18.50 12.56 16.53
N ALA A 187 -17.30 12.99 16.11
CA ALA A 187 -16.56 14.07 16.77
C ALA A 187 -17.16 15.47 16.52
N GLY A 188 -17.86 15.69 15.40
CA GLY A 188 -18.57 16.94 15.08
C GLY A 188 -19.80 17.17 15.98
N GLY A 189 -20.47 16.08 16.38
CA GLY A 189 -21.45 16.08 17.47
C GLY A 189 -22.82 16.70 17.18
N THR A 190 -23.05 17.26 15.99
CA THR A 190 -24.39 17.74 15.59
C THR A 190 -25.34 16.58 15.29
N SER A 191 -26.66 16.83 15.27
CA SER A 191 -27.63 15.78 14.88
C SER A 191 -27.41 15.26 13.46
N GLU A 192 -26.99 16.13 12.53
CA GLU A 192 -26.63 15.76 11.16
C GLU A 192 -25.37 14.88 11.16
N ASP A 193 -24.34 15.28 11.91
CA ASP A 193 -23.13 14.48 12.05
C ASP A 193 -23.40 13.10 12.66
N LEU A 194 -24.29 13.01 13.65
CA LEU A 194 -24.66 11.72 14.25
C LEU A 194 -25.40 10.82 13.25
N ASN A 195 -26.24 11.38 12.38
CA ASN A 195 -26.85 10.62 11.29
C ASN A 195 -25.79 10.13 10.28
N ASP A 196 -24.86 10.99 9.88
CA ASP A 196 -23.77 10.63 8.98
C ASP A 196 -22.81 9.60 9.61
N ALA A 197 -22.54 9.71 10.90
CA ALA A 197 -21.79 8.72 11.67
C ALA A 197 -22.49 7.37 11.66
N TYR A 198 -23.81 7.33 11.89
CA TYR A 198 -24.60 6.10 11.82
C TYR A 198 -24.50 5.44 10.44
N ILE A 199 -24.69 6.20 9.38
CA ILE A 199 -24.59 5.71 8.00
C ILE A 199 -23.19 5.13 7.75
N SER A 200 -22.15 5.83 8.20
CA SER A 200 -20.75 5.44 8.02
C SER A 200 -20.42 4.15 8.78
N TYR A 201 -20.82 4.05 10.06
CA TYR A 201 -20.61 2.85 10.87
C TYR A 201 -21.41 1.65 10.35
N LYS A 202 -22.66 1.86 9.91
CA LYS A 202 -23.48 0.80 9.30
C LYS A 202 -22.83 0.27 8.03
N LYS A 203 -22.33 1.15 7.16
CA LYS A 203 -21.58 0.77 5.95
C LYS A 203 -20.29 0.03 6.31
N ALA A 204 -19.49 0.57 7.22
CA ALA A 204 -18.25 -0.07 7.69
C ALA A 204 -18.51 -1.50 8.19
N TYR A 205 -19.51 -1.68 9.07
CA TYR A 205 -19.85 -3.00 9.61
C TYR A 205 -20.26 -3.98 8.51
N ARG A 206 -21.08 -3.52 7.56
CA ARG A 206 -21.49 -4.32 6.39
C ARG A 206 -20.28 -4.74 5.55
N ILE A 207 -19.40 -3.80 5.19
CA ILE A 207 -18.19 -4.09 4.40
C ILE A 207 -17.30 -5.09 5.15
N TYR A 208 -17.12 -4.91 6.46
CA TYR A 208 -16.38 -5.87 7.28
C TYR A 208 -16.97 -7.28 7.21
N LYS A 209 -18.29 -7.41 7.34
CA LYS A 209 -18.98 -8.70 7.32
C LYS A 209 -18.98 -9.37 5.94
N GLU A 210 -19.32 -8.61 4.91
CA GLU A 210 -19.69 -9.13 3.59
C GLU A 210 -18.50 -9.16 2.62
N ASP A 211 -17.47 -8.33 2.84
CA ASP A 211 -16.32 -8.21 1.96
C ASP A 211 -15.00 -8.50 2.68
N PHE A 212 -14.65 -7.74 3.72
CA PHE A 212 -13.32 -7.83 4.33
C PHE A 212 -13.08 -9.13 5.10
N SER A 213 -14.08 -9.66 5.80
CA SER A 213 -13.97 -10.94 6.50
C SER A 213 -13.72 -12.10 5.53
N PRO A 214 -14.52 -12.31 4.46
CA PRO A 214 -14.27 -13.39 3.50
C PRO A 214 -13.04 -13.16 2.59
N ASN A 215 -12.72 -11.92 2.22
CA ASN A 215 -11.63 -11.66 1.26
C ASN A 215 -10.27 -11.42 1.90
N TYR A 216 -10.22 -10.81 3.09
CA TYR A 216 -8.99 -10.38 3.77
C TYR A 216 -8.87 -10.94 5.20
N GLY A 217 -9.86 -11.67 5.70
CA GLY A 217 -9.83 -12.23 7.05
C GLY A 217 -9.88 -11.17 8.15
N THR A 218 -10.50 -10.02 7.89
CA THR A 218 -10.61 -8.90 8.85
C THR A 218 -12.07 -8.72 9.27
N CYS A 219 -12.34 -8.91 10.56
CA CYS A 219 -13.69 -8.81 11.14
C CYS A 219 -13.99 -7.38 11.64
N PRO A 220 -15.26 -7.00 11.85
CA PRO A 220 -15.62 -5.69 12.37
C PRO A 220 -14.98 -5.45 13.76
N PRO A 221 -14.18 -4.39 13.96
CA PRO A 221 -13.60 -4.09 15.27
C PRO A 221 -14.69 -3.88 16.35
N PRO A 222 -14.50 -4.34 17.61
CA PRO A 222 -15.43 -4.09 18.70
C PRO A 222 -15.74 -2.61 18.93
N ALA A 223 -14.76 -1.73 18.73
CA ALA A 223 -14.96 -0.28 18.80
C ALA A 223 -16.02 0.20 17.78
N LEU A 224 -15.96 -0.29 16.54
CA LEU A 224 -16.98 -0.01 15.53
C LEU A 224 -18.36 -0.51 15.96
N GLN A 225 -18.44 -1.76 16.45
CA GLN A 225 -19.70 -2.35 16.88
C GLN A 225 -20.34 -1.58 18.03
N GLN A 226 -19.54 -1.15 19.00
CA GLN A 226 -20.00 -0.32 20.12
C GLN A 226 -20.47 1.06 19.64
N ASN A 227 -19.70 1.72 18.77
CA ASN A 227 -20.07 3.04 18.24
C ASN A 227 -21.39 2.96 17.47
N LEU A 228 -21.51 1.96 16.58
CA LEU A 228 -22.72 1.69 15.81
C LEU A 228 -23.94 1.48 16.72
N LEU A 229 -23.82 0.64 17.75
CA LEU A 229 -24.92 0.37 18.68
C LEU A 229 -25.33 1.64 19.47
N SER A 230 -24.36 2.48 19.81
CA SER A 230 -24.58 3.72 20.55
C SER A 230 -25.31 4.76 19.70
N VAL A 231 -24.86 4.99 18.46
CA VAL A 231 -25.49 5.95 17.55
C VAL A 231 -26.83 5.43 17.01
N ALA A 232 -27.00 4.12 16.85
CA ALA A 232 -28.30 3.53 16.51
C ALA A 232 -29.39 3.87 17.53
N ALA A 233 -29.05 3.98 18.82
CA ALA A 233 -30.00 4.44 19.85
C ALA A 233 -30.48 5.87 19.63
N PHE A 234 -29.63 6.73 19.08
CA PHE A 234 -29.99 8.10 18.74
C PHE A 234 -30.88 8.17 17.49
N MET A 235 -30.74 7.23 16.55
CA MET A 235 -31.60 7.15 15.36
C MET A 235 -33.04 6.75 15.71
N GLY A 236 -33.21 5.84 16.68
CA GLY A 236 -34.53 5.40 17.11
C GLY A 236 -34.55 4.00 17.71
N THR A 237 -35.70 3.65 18.30
CA THR A 237 -35.93 2.36 18.94
C THR A 237 -35.83 1.20 17.96
N GLU A 238 -36.21 1.40 16.69
CA GLU A 238 -36.17 0.36 15.66
C GLU A 238 -34.72 0.00 15.30
N GLU A 239 -33.89 0.99 14.96
CA GLU A 239 -32.48 0.83 14.65
C GLU A 239 -31.73 0.20 15.81
N TRP A 240 -31.95 0.71 17.03
CA TRP A 240 -31.34 0.15 18.23
C TRP A 240 -31.72 -1.32 18.45
N SER A 241 -33.01 -1.65 18.34
CA SER A 241 -33.50 -3.02 18.52
C SER A 241 -32.96 -3.97 17.45
N HIS A 242 -32.79 -3.50 16.21
CA HIS A 242 -32.13 -4.24 15.15
C HIS A 242 -30.66 -4.54 15.50
N TRP A 243 -29.90 -3.52 15.88
CA TRP A 243 -28.47 -3.68 16.16
C TRP A 243 -28.21 -4.44 17.46
N LYS A 244 -29.02 -4.25 18.50
CA LYS A 244 -28.87 -4.99 19.76
C LYS A 244 -29.12 -6.49 19.58
N ARG A 245 -30.06 -6.88 18.72
CA ARG A 245 -30.28 -8.29 18.33
C ARG A 245 -29.11 -8.84 17.50
N SER A 246 -28.57 -8.04 16.58
CA SER A 246 -27.43 -8.43 15.74
C SER A 246 -26.09 -8.48 16.49
N LEU A 247 -25.98 -7.77 17.60
CA LEU A 247 -24.78 -7.58 18.42
C LEU A 247 -25.06 -7.86 19.91
N PRO A 248 -25.53 -9.07 20.28
CA PRO A 248 -26.04 -9.33 21.63
C PRO A 248 -24.94 -9.21 22.71
N THR A 249 -23.70 -9.60 22.37
CA THR A 249 -22.53 -9.58 23.25
C THR A 249 -21.89 -8.20 23.41
N VAL A 250 -22.25 -7.24 22.57
CA VAL A 250 -21.69 -5.89 22.62
C VAL A 250 -22.35 -5.12 23.76
N ARG A 251 -21.51 -4.57 24.65
CA ARG A 251 -21.96 -3.67 25.73
C ARG A 251 -22.51 -2.40 25.10
N PHE A 252 -23.77 -2.09 25.43
CA PHE A 252 -24.39 -0.83 25.07
C PHE A 252 -23.93 0.27 26.04
N ILE A 253 -23.52 1.41 25.50
CA ILE A 253 -23.20 2.63 26.27
C ILE A 253 -23.90 3.80 25.55
N PRO A 254 -24.90 4.46 26.16
CA PRO A 254 -25.60 5.58 25.52
C PRO A 254 -24.65 6.73 25.15
N LEU A 255 -24.99 7.50 24.11
CA LEU A 255 -24.19 8.66 23.70
C LEU A 255 -24.00 9.69 24.83
N GLU A 256 -25.00 9.87 25.69
CA GLU A 256 -24.89 10.77 26.85
C GLU A 256 -23.80 10.31 27.85
N GLU A 257 -23.71 9.01 28.12
CA GLU A 257 -22.66 8.46 29.00
C GLU A 257 -21.28 8.53 28.31
N ARG A 258 -21.22 8.27 27.00
CA ARG A 258 -20.00 8.42 26.21
C ARG A 258 -19.51 9.87 26.21
N GLY A 259 -20.41 10.83 26.09
CA GLY A 259 -20.12 12.26 26.08
C GLY A 259 -19.60 12.81 27.41
N LYS A 260 -19.82 12.10 28.53
CA LYS A 260 -19.24 12.44 29.84
C LYS A 260 -17.77 12.03 29.97
N LYS A 261 -17.26 11.24 29.01
CA LYS A 261 -15.91 10.66 29.01
C LYS A 261 -15.13 11.11 27.79
N ALA A 262 -13.81 10.93 27.83
CA ALA A 262 -12.97 11.04 26.66
C ALA A 262 -12.85 9.68 25.96
N GLU A 263 -12.86 9.67 24.63
CA GLU A 263 -12.58 8.47 23.84
C GLU A 263 -11.20 8.60 23.20
N VAL A 264 -10.27 7.73 23.61
CA VAL A 264 -8.91 7.70 23.08
C VAL A 264 -8.80 6.53 22.11
N TYR A 265 -8.67 6.84 20.83
CA TYR A 265 -8.41 5.89 19.76
C TYR A 265 -6.91 5.80 19.53
N VAL A 266 -6.34 4.62 19.81
CA VAL A 266 -4.93 4.36 19.56
C VAL A 266 -4.79 3.54 18.29
N ILE A 267 -4.11 4.12 17.30
CA ILE A 267 -3.79 3.51 16.02
C ILE A 267 -2.39 2.91 16.12
N HIS A 268 -2.30 1.61 15.93
CA HIS A 268 -1.05 0.87 15.91
C HIS A 268 -0.76 0.39 14.48
N TYR A 269 0.27 0.95 13.87
CA TYR A 269 0.83 0.45 12.62
C TYR A 269 1.79 -0.70 12.89
N ASN A 270 1.40 -1.90 12.45
CA ASN A 270 2.15 -3.10 12.76
C ASN A 270 2.75 -3.72 11.50
N GLY A 271 4.03 -4.07 11.57
CA GLY A 271 4.78 -4.74 10.51
C GLY A 271 4.97 -3.89 9.26
N LYS A 272 5.67 -4.46 8.28
CA LYS A 272 6.00 -3.79 7.01
C LYS A 272 5.19 -4.43 5.88
N ALA A 273 4.59 -3.64 5.00
CA ALA A 273 3.79 -4.14 3.87
C ALA A 273 4.55 -5.17 3.01
N PRO A 274 3.91 -6.11 2.30
CA PRO A 274 4.62 -7.06 1.46
C PRO A 274 5.38 -6.36 0.33
N ILE A 275 6.44 -6.97 -0.16
CA ILE A 275 7.22 -6.48 -1.30
C ILE A 275 6.92 -7.31 -2.55
N LYS A 276 7.01 -6.70 -3.72
CA LYS A 276 6.94 -7.47 -4.97
C LYS A 276 8.30 -8.08 -5.29
N VAL A 277 8.29 -9.36 -5.63
CA VAL A 277 9.43 -10.10 -6.16
C VAL A 277 9.08 -10.68 -7.54
N GLU A 278 10.10 -10.87 -8.37
CA GLU A 278 9.91 -11.44 -9.70
C GLU A 278 9.75 -12.96 -9.60
N GLU A 279 8.71 -13.48 -10.26
CA GLU A 279 8.57 -14.88 -10.61
C GLU A 279 8.72 -14.99 -12.13
N ALA A 280 9.54 -15.94 -12.60
CA ALA A 280 9.83 -16.07 -14.02
C ALA A 280 9.81 -17.54 -14.47
N ILE A 281 9.26 -17.75 -15.67
CA ILE A 281 9.26 -19.03 -16.36
C ILE A 281 10.17 -18.88 -17.59
N MET A 282 11.10 -19.81 -17.78
CA MET A 282 11.94 -19.86 -18.98
C MET A 282 11.57 -21.06 -19.83
N ILE A 283 11.22 -20.82 -21.08
CA ILE A 283 10.76 -21.84 -22.01
C ILE A 283 11.79 -21.95 -23.15
N PRO A 284 12.58 -23.04 -23.21
CA PRO A 284 13.49 -23.28 -24.33
C PRO A 284 12.69 -23.66 -25.58
N MET A 285 12.95 -22.97 -26.69
CA MET A 285 12.36 -23.25 -27.99
C MET A 285 13.23 -24.22 -28.79
N LEU A 286 12.63 -24.94 -29.74
CA LEU A 286 13.35 -25.87 -30.62
C LEU A 286 14.40 -25.20 -31.51
N ASP A 287 14.25 -23.89 -31.75
CA ASP A 287 15.16 -23.08 -32.56
C ASP A 287 16.24 -22.36 -31.73
N ARG A 288 16.56 -22.89 -30.54
CA ARG A 288 17.59 -22.40 -29.61
C ARG A 288 17.30 -21.06 -28.95
N HIS A 289 16.15 -20.44 -29.23
CA HIS A 289 15.69 -19.27 -28.48
C HIS A 289 15.20 -19.67 -27.09
N ILE A 290 15.26 -18.74 -26.14
CA ILE A 290 14.66 -18.89 -24.82
C ILE A 290 13.63 -17.78 -24.66
N ILE A 291 12.39 -18.16 -24.36
CA ILE A 291 11.35 -17.21 -24.01
C ILE A 291 11.32 -17.11 -22.48
N LYS A 292 11.69 -15.95 -21.94
CA LYS A 292 11.43 -15.62 -20.53
C LYS A 292 10.04 -15.00 -20.41
N ILE A 293 9.29 -15.40 -19.41
CA ILE A 293 8.00 -14.80 -19.04
C ILE A 293 8.09 -14.40 -17.58
N ALA A 294 8.13 -13.09 -17.31
CA ALA A 294 8.29 -12.55 -15.96
C ALA A 294 7.00 -11.89 -15.47
N PHE A 295 6.62 -12.15 -14.23
CA PHE A 295 5.46 -11.54 -13.58
C PHE A 295 5.70 -11.33 -12.07
N PRO A 296 5.07 -10.32 -11.46
CA PRO A 296 5.26 -10.03 -10.05
C PRO A 296 4.46 -10.98 -9.15
N ARG A 297 5.00 -11.28 -7.96
CA ARG A 297 4.25 -11.82 -6.82
C ARG A 297 4.59 -11.01 -5.57
N TYR A 298 3.65 -10.91 -4.64
CA TYR A 298 3.94 -10.35 -3.32
C TYR A 298 4.60 -11.39 -2.42
N GLU A 299 5.55 -10.94 -1.61
CA GLU A 299 6.20 -11.69 -0.55
C GLU A 299 5.98 -10.96 0.77
N GLU A 300 5.43 -11.67 1.76
CA GLU A 300 5.18 -11.12 3.09
C GLU A 300 6.50 -10.83 3.80
N ARG A 301 6.48 -9.76 4.61
CA ARG A 301 7.56 -9.46 5.55
C ARG A 301 7.05 -9.76 6.95
N PRO A 302 7.54 -10.84 7.61
CA PRO A 302 7.03 -11.21 8.92
C PRO A 302 7.30 -10.11 9.94
N SER A 303 6.40 -10.00 10.93
CA SER A 303 6.54 -9.15 12.11
C SER A 303 6.60 -10.04 13.34
N ASP A 304 7.51 -9.71 14.26
CA ASP A 304 7.57 -10.39 15.57
C ASP A 304 6.37 -10.04 16.45
N ILE A 305 5.74 -8.88 16.19
CA ILE A 305 4.62 -8.34 16.97
C ILE A 305 3.31 -8.71 16.29
N SER A 306 2.42 -9.34 17.07
CA SER A 306 1.09 -9.79 16.62
C SER A 306 -0.04 -8.87 17.04
N SER A 307 0.13 -8.16 18.16
CA SER A 307 -0.88 -7.31 18.77
C SER A 307 -0.25 -6.39 19.82
N SER A 308 -1.04 -5.48 20.36
CA SER A 308 -0.61 -4.60 21.44
C SER A 308 -1.73 -4.39 22.47
N VAL A 309 -1.35 -4.15 23.72
CA VAL A 309 -2.28 -3.78 24.79
C VAL A 309 -1.95 -2.36 25.20
N ILE A 310 -2.94 -1.49 25.14
CA ILE A 310 -2.81 -0.09 25.49
C ILE A 310 -3.29 0.12 26.91
N TYR A 311 -2.50 0.85 27.68
CA TYR A 311 -2.81 1.27 29.03
C TYR A 311 -2.83 2.80 29.10
N ALA A 312 -3.85 3.37 29.76
CA ALA A 312 -3.86 4.76 30.17
C ALA A 312 -3.88 4.81 31.69
N SER A 313 -2.80 5.32 32.27
CA SER A 313 -2.62 5.42 33.73
C SER A 313 -2.64 6.88 34.12
N GLY A 314 -3.62 7.28 34.92
CA GLY A 314 -3.66 8.64 35.47
C GLY A 314 -2.68 8.82 36.63
N ALA A 315 -2.62 10.03 37.19
CA ALA A 315 -1.86 10.28 38.42
C ALA A 315 -2.33 9.36 39.57
N SER A 316 -1.46 9.14 40.57
CA SER A 316 -1.73 8.24 41.71
C SER A 316 -3.16 8.37 42.23
N GLY A 317 -3.96 7.30 42.11
CA GLY A 317 -5.37 7.25 42.53
C GLY A 317 -6.39 7.23 41.37
N GLN A 318 -6.01 7.55 40.13
CA GLN A 318 -6.88 7.37 38.97
C GLN A 318 -6.88 5.92 38.45
N PRO A 319 -8.01 5.44 37.90
CA PRO A 319 -8.11 4.09 37.35
C PRO A 319 -7.17 3.89 36.16
N VAL A 320 -6.58 2.70 36.06
CA VAL A 320 -5.82 2.28 34.87
C VAL A 320 -6.79 1.66 33.86
N TYR A 321 -6.93 2.31 32.72
CA TYR A 321 -7.74 1.79 31.62
C TYR A 321 -6.89 0.89 30.72
N ARG A 322 -7.50 -0.15 30.15
CA ARG A 322 -6.84 -1.14 29.30
C ARG A 322 -7.68 -1.49 28.09
N SER A 323 -7.05 -1.59 26.92
CA SER A 323 -7.70 -2.02 25.68
C SER A 323 -6.72 -2.77 24.78
N HIS A 324 -7.18 -3.86 24.16
CA HIS A 324 -6.39 -4.61 23.17
C HIS A 324 -6.53 -3.95 21.79
N SER A 325 -5.43 -3.83 21.06
CA SER A 325 -5.48 -3.42 19.66
C SER A 325 -5.98 -4.57 18.80
N LEU A 326 -7.02 -4.28 18.02
CA LEU A 326 -7.65 -5.24 17.14
C LEU A 326 -7.45 -4.81 15.69
N LEU A 327 -7.24 -5.80 14.82
CA LEU A 327 -7.01 -5.58 13.40
C LEU A 327 -8.19 -4.84 12.78
N ALA A 328 -7.96 -3.62 12.32
CA ALA A 328 -8.94 -2.83 11.60
C ALA A 328 -8.72 -2.93 10.09
N GLU A 329 -7.47 -3.04 9.65
CA GLU A 329 -7.13 -3.24 8.25
C GLU A 329 -5.85 -4.05 8.11
N HIS A 330 -5.83 -4.97 7.14
CA HIS A 330 -4.63 -5.73 6.81
C HIS A 330 -4.21 -5.40 5.38
N ILE A 331 -3.49 -4.28 5.24
CA ILE A 331 -2.97 -3.77 3.96
C ILE A 331 -2.21 -4.86 3.20
N GLY A 332 -1.40 -5.67 3.91
CA GLY A 332 -0.69 -6.77 3.27
C GLY A 332 -1.58 -7.81 2.59
N ARG A 333 -2.68 -8.22 3.21
CA ARG A 333 -3.65 -9.15 2.61
C ARG A 333 -4.42 -8.50 1.47
N ILE A 334 -4.76 -7.22 1.58
CA ILE A 334 -5.38 -6.45 0.50
C ILE A 334 -4.46 -6.44 -0.72
N ALA A 335 -3.17 -6.13 -0.53
CA ALA A 335 -2.17 -6.11 -1.60
C ALA A 335 -2.05 -7.46 -2.32
N MET A 336 -1.89 -8.55 -1.56
CA MET A 336 -1.79 -9.90 -2.11
C MET A 336 -3.06 -10.32 -2.86
N LYS A 337 -4.24 -10.06 -2.28
CA LYS A 337 -5.53 -10.43 -2.88
C LYS A 337 -5.81 -9.60 -4.14
N ASN A 338 -5.48 -8.30 -4.14
CA ASN A 338 -5.64 -7.43 -5.31
C ASN A 338 -4.77 -7.91 -6.48
N LEU A 339 -3.49 -8.27 -6.23
CA LEU A 339 -2.64 -8.85 -7.28
C LEU A 339 -3.14 -10.22 -7.73
N ALA A 340 -3.58 -11.08 -6.80
CA ALA A 340 -4.12 -12.40 -7.12
C ALA A 340 -5.37 -12.32 -8.01
N ASN A 341 -6.28 -11.37 -7.74
CA ASN A 341 -7.50 -11.15 -8.53
C ASN A 341 -7.21 -10.84 -10.00
N ARG A 342 -6.10 -10.15 -10.29
CA ARG A 342 -5.69 -9.82 -11.66
C ARG A 342 -4.54 -10.68 -12.20
N ARG A 343 -4.09 -11.70 -11.49
CA ARG A 343 -2.91 -12.52 -11.84
C ARG A 343 -2.99 -13.10 -13.25
N ALA A 344 -4.13 -13.67 -13.62
CA ALA A 344 -4.32 -14.24 -14.96
C ALA A 344 -4.17 -13.20 -16.07
N ARG A 345 -4.65 -11.95 -15.84
CA ARG A 345 -4.51 -10.85 -16.80
C ARG A 345 -3.05 -10.38 -16.89
N VAL A 346 -2.35 -10.31 -15.76
CA VAL A 346 -0.92 -9.95 -15.70
C VAL A 346 -0.08 -11.00 -16.45
N GLN A 347 -0.33 -12.29 -16.19
CA GLN A 347 0.36 -13.39 -16.88
C GLN A 347 0.05 -13.42 -18.38
N ALA A 348 -1.21 -13.25 -18.79
CA ALA A 348 -1.58 -13.19 -20.21
C ALA A 348 -0.86 -12.06 -20.94
N LYS A 349 -0.75 -10.88 -20.33
CA LYS A 349 0.01 -9.75 -20.88
C LYS A 349 1.51 -10.08 -20.99
N ALA A 350 2.10 -10.67 -19.96
CA ALA A 350 3.51 -11.07 -19.97
C ALA A 350 3.80 -12.11 -21.08
N ILE A 351 2.92 -13.11 -21.25
CA ILE A 351 3.02 -14.11 -22.32
C ILE A 351 2.97 -13.43 -23.70
N ALA A 352 2.01 -12.53 -23.92
CA ALA A 352 1.85 -11.81 -25.18
C ALA A 352 3.10 -10.96 -25.51
N ARG A 353 3.62 -10.23 -24.53
CA ARG A 353 4.84 -9.42 -24.67
C ARG A 353 6.06 -10.28 -24.98
N ALA A 354 6.26 -11.35 -24.22
CA ALA A 354 7.38 -12.27 -24.43
C ALA A 354 7.34 -12.92 -25.83
N THR A 355 6.14 -13.31 -26.28
CA THR A 355 5.93 -13.88 -27.61
C THR A 355 6.21 -12.84 -28.71
N ALA A 356 5.74 -11.60 -28.55
CA ALA A 356 5.98 -10.52 -29.49
C ALA A 356 7.49 -10.20 -29.63
N LYS A 357 8.22 -10.14 -28.50
CA LYS A 357 9.68 -9.95 -28.49
C LYS A 357 10.40 -11.08 -29.19
N TYR A 358 9.99 -12.33 -28.94
CA TYR A 358 10.56 -13.50 -29.61
C TYR A 358 10.33 -13.46 -31.12
N VAL A 359 9.11 -13.19 -31.58
CA VAL A 359 8.80 -13.08 -33.02
C VAL A 359 9.60 -11.96 -33.69
N ALA A 360 9.71 -10.80 -33.04
CA ALA A 360 10.49 -9.67 -33.56
C ALA A 360 12.00 -10.00 -33.62
N GLY A 361 12.55 -10.62 -32.57
CA GLY A 361 13.95 -11.05 -32.53
C GLY A 361 14.26 -12.07 -33.62
N LYS A 362 13.39 -13.07 -33.80
CA LYS A 362 13.52 -14.07 -34.86
C LYS A 362 13.47 -13.47 -36.26
N ALA A 363 12.52 -12.57 -36.52
CA ALA A 363 12.43 -11.88 -37.81
C ALA A 363 13.69 -11.05 -38.11
N ALA A 364 14.26 -10.37 -37.11
CA ALA A 364 15.50 -9.63 -37.25
C ALA A 364 16.69 -10.56 -37.56
N SER A 365 16.81 -11.68 -36.85
CA SER A 365 17.88 -12.65 -37.06
C SER A 365 17.77 -13.36 -38.41
N ASP A 366 16.55 -13.69 -38.86
CA ASP A 366 16.30 -14.26 -40.19
C ASP A 366 16.70 -13.30 -41.32
N GLU A 367 16.45 -12.00 -41.16
CA GLU A 367 16.87 -10.98 -42.12
C GLU A 367 18.41 -10.83 -42.18
N ILE A 368 19.08 -10.87 -41.02
CA ILE A 368 20.54 -10.86 -40.95
C ILE A 368 21.11 -12.12 -41.61
N ARG A 369 20.50 -13.29 -41.37
CA ARG A 369 20.91 -14.56 -41.98
C ARG A 369 20.88 -14.50 -43.50
N LYS A 370 19.80 -13.94 -44.07
CA LYS A 370 19.66 -13.76 -45.53
C LYS A 370 20.72 -12.81 -46.11
N ARG A 371 21.10 -11.76 -45.40
CA ARG A 371 22.05 -10.73 -45.90
C ARG A 371 23.51 -11.05 -45.68
N GLN A 372 23.84 -11.69 -44.55
CA GLN A 372 25.22 -11.86 -44.07
C GLN A 372 25.61 -13.33 -43.83
N GLY A 373 24.71 -14.28 -44.12
CA GLY A 373 24.96 -15.71 -44.03
C GLY A 373 24.65 -16.32 -42.65
N ASP A 374 24.73 -17.66 -42.60
CA ASP A 374 24.28 -18.46 -41.46
C ASP A 374 24.99 -18.14 -40.15
N MET A 375 26.30 -17.92 -40.19
CA MET A 375 27.07 -17.58 -38.99
C MET A 375 26.63 -16.24 -38.39
N ALA A 376 26.39 -15.22 -39.22
CA ALA A 376 25.90 -13.92 -38.75
C ALA A 376 24.48 -14.03 -38.17
N GLY A 377 23.62 -14.84 -38.80
CA GLY A 377 22.28 -15.16 -38.28
C GLY A 377 22.33 -15.84 -36.91
N LEU A 378 23.21 -16.83 -36.71
CA LEU A 378 23.37 -17.51 -35.42
C LEU A 378 23.85 -16.56 -34.31
N PHE A 379 24.79 -15.66 -34.61
CA PHE A 379 25.19 -14.63 -33.65
C PHE A 379 24.04 -13.68 -33.33
N ALA A 380 23.22 -13.32 -34.31
CA ALA A 380 22.03 -12.50 -34.11
C ALA A 380 20.99 -13.21 -33.23
N ASP A 381 20.76 -14.53 -33.41
CA ASP A 381 19.83 -15.32 -32.57
C ASP A 381 20.25 -15.27 -31.09
N VAL A 382 21.54 -15.48 -30.81
CA VAL A 382 22.08 -15.41 -29.44
C VAL A 382 21.92 -14.00 -28.86
N LEU A 383 22.29 -12.98 -29.63
CA LEU A 383 22.22 -11.59 -29.19
C LEU A 383 20.77 -11.15 -28.92
N THR A 384 19.85 -11.43 -29.84
CA THR A 384 18.43 -11.07 -29.72
C THR A 384 17.76 -11.82 -28.57
N THR A 385 18.09 -13.10 -28.37
CA THR A 385 17.63 -13.88 -27.20
C THR A 385 18.13 -13.27 -25.90
N ALA A 386 19.43 -12.96 -25.81
CA ALA A 386 20.01 -12.34 -24.61
C ALA A 386 19.35 -10.99 -24.30
N LEU A 387 19.10 -10.16 -25.32
CA LEU A 387 18.38 -8.89 -25.17
C LEU A 387 16.92 -9.08 -24.74
N ALA A 388 16.20 -10.03 -25.34
CA ALA A 388 14.82 -10.33 -24.96
C ALA A 388 14.73 -10.79 -23.50
N VAL A 389 15.60 -11.69 -23.06
CA VAL A 389 15.67 -12.18 -21.67
C VAL A 389 16.06 -11.06 -20.71
N ALA A 390 17.04 -10.23 -21.05
CA ALA A 390 17.50 -9.13 -20.19
C ALA A 390 16.45 -8.03 -20.01
N THR A 391 15.66 -7.76 -21.05
CA THR A 391 14.63 -6.72 -21.07
C THR A 391 13.27 -7.21 -20.58
N GLU A 392 13.05 -8.52 -20.45
CA GLU A 392 11.84 -9.08 -19.86
C GLU A 392 11.96 -9.14 -18.33
N ARG A 393 11.36 -8.16 -17.67
CA ARG A 393 11.30 -8.03 -16.22
C ARG A 393 9.90 -7.69 -15.76
N ALA A 394 9.54 -8.18 -14.57
CA ALA A 394 8.32 -7.81 -13.90
C ALA A 394 8.40 -6.38 -13.34
N ASP A 395 7.27 -5.67 -13.30
CA ASP A 395 7.17 -4.42 -12.55
C ASP A 395 7.08 -4.71 -11.05
N LEU A 396 8.19 -4.45 -10.34
CA LEU A 396 8.31 -4.68 -8.89
C LEU A 396 8.05 -3.42 -8.06
N ARG A 397 7.69 -2.31 -8.71
CA ARG A 397 7.34 -1.07 -8.01
C ARG A 397 6.11 -1.28 -7.13
N CYS A 398 6.24 -0.90 -5.88
CA CYS A 398 5.20 -0.90 -4.84
C CYS A 398 5.57 0.11 -3.77
N TRP A 399 4.58 0.57 -3.01
CA TRP A 399 4.77 1.44 -1.86
C TRP A 399 5.22 0.61 -0.65
N ARG A 400 6.54 0.52 -0.50
CA ARG A 400 7.18 -0.41 0.47
C ARG A 400 7.18 0.11 1.91
N THR A 401 7.04 1.41 2.12
CA THR A 401 7.09 2.01 3.47
C THR A 401 5.74 1.96 4.20
N LEU A 402 4.70 1.40 3.57
CA LEU A 402 3.41 1.14 4.22
C LEU A 402 3.52 0.14 5.38
N PRO A 403 2.63 0.22 6.38
CA PRO A 403 2.53 -0.81 7.40
C PRO A 403 1.82 -2.06 6.84
N ALA A 404 2.06 -3.22 7.44
CA ALA A 404 1.35 -4.45 7.04
C ALA A 404 -0.11 -4.45 7.53
N GLU A 405 -0.32 -3.90 8.73
CA GLU A 405 -1.60 -3.85 9.44
C GLU A 405 -1.82 -2.46 10.05
N ILE A 406 -3.09 -2.04 10.05
CA ILE A 406 -3.60 -0.98 10.92
C ILE A 406 -4.46 -1.64 11.99
N ARG A 407 -4.09 -1.43 13.25
CA ARG A 407 -4.83 -1.94 14.40
C ARG A 407 -5.35 -0.79 15.23
N VAL A 408 -6.52 -0.98 15.84
CA VAL A 408 -7.20 0.06 16.63
C VAL A 408 -7.50 -0.48 18.01
N ALA A 409 -7.12 0.29 19.03
CA ALA A 409 -7.62 0.15 20.39
C ALA A 409 -8.47 1.39 20.72
N LYS A 410 -9.53 1.18 21.50
CA LYS A 410 -10.36 2.28 22.02
C LYS A 410 -10.36 2.22 23.54
N LEU A 411 -9.99 3.32 24.18
CA LEU A 411 -10.12 3.53 25.62
C LEU A 411 -11.21 4.58 25.85
N MET A 412 -12.01 4.39 26.89
CA MET A 412 -13.00 5.37 27.34
C MET A 412 -12.65 5.75 28.77
N VAL A 413 -12.10 6.95 28.95
CA VAL A 413 -11.45 7.40 30.18
C VAL A 413 -12.19 8.60 30.76
N GLU A 414 -12.16 8.77 32.09
CA GLU A 414 -12.65 10.02 32.69
C GLU A 414 -11.78 11.20 32.21
N PRO A 415 -12.31 12.43 32.12
CA PRO A 415 -11.49 13.61 31.83
C PRO A 415 -10.31 13.75 32.82
N GLY A 416 -9.13 14.10 32.32
CA GLY A 416 -7.92 14.22 33.13
C GLY A 416 -6.62 13.97 32.37
N ASP A 417 -5.53 13.85 33.13
CA ASP A 417 -4.18 13.64 32.61
C ASP A 417 -3.76 12.17 32.69
N TYR A 418 -3.35 11.60 31.57
CA TYR A 418 -2.95 10.19 31.47
C TYR A 418 -1.58 10.03 30.85
N ASN A 419 -0.79 9.12 31.43
CA ASN A 419 0.36 8.54 30.74
C ASN A 419 -0.11 7.30 29.96
N VAL A 420 0.06 7.33 28.65
CA VAL A 420 -0.36 6.24 27.75
C VAL A 420 0.84 5.39 27.38
N THR A 421 0.70 4.07 27.51
CA THR A 421 1.76 3.10 27.19
C THR A 421 1.20 1.93 26.39
N ALA A 422 2.03 1.32 25.55
CA ALA A 422 1.70 0.12 24.81
C ALA A 422 2.61 -1.05 25.22
N GLU A 423 2.03 -2.21 25.50
CA GLU A 423 2.74 -3.48 25.57
C GLU A 423 2.54 -4.24 24.25
N CYS A 424 3.62 -4.39 23.48
CA CYS A 424 3.61 -5.12 22.21
C CYS A 424 3.79 -6.61 22.48
N LEU A 425 2.88 -7.43 21.97
CA LEU A 425 2.82 -8.86 22.21
C LEU A 425 3.30 -9.64 20.98
N GLY A 426 4.14 -10.65 21.22
CA GLY A 426 4.60 -11.57 20.17
C GLY A 426 3.54 -12.61 19.83
N GLN A 427 3.84 -13.49 18.86
CA GLN A 427 2.88 -14.53 18.41
C GLN A 427 2.43 -15.49 19.52
N ARG A 428 3.26 -15.71 20.55
CA ARG A 428 2.95 -16.56 21.71
C ARG A 428 2.30 -15.80 22.88
N GLY A 429 1.94 -14.52 22.69
CA GLY A 429 1.32 -13.67 23.71
C GLY A 429 2.29 -13.07 24.74
N GLY A 430 3.58 -13.38 24.68
CA GLY A 430 4.60 -12.77 25.53
C GLY A 430 4.87 -11.31 25.15
N VAL A 431 5.20 -10.48 26.14
CA VAL A 431 5.58 -9.07 25.91
C VAL A 431 6.95 -9.02 25.24
N VAL A 432 7.01 -8.47 24.03
CA VAL A 432 8.25 -8.28 23.25
C VAL A 432 8.86 -6.92 23.56
N ARG A 433 8.03 -5.88 23.67
CA ARG A 433 8.46 -4.49 23.88
C ARG A 433 7.41 -3.71 24.66
N ARG A 434 7.85 -2.72 25.44
CA ARG A 434 7.00 -1.71 26.05
C ARG A 434 7.36 -0.34 25.48
N LEU A 435 6.35 0.42 25.10
CA LEU A 435 6.51 1.76 24.52
C LEU A 435 5.76 2.78 25.37
N SER A 436 6.40 3.90 25.65
CA SER A 436 5.72 5.09 26.19
C SER A 436 5.16 5.88 25.01
N LEU A 437 3.84 6.05 24.96
CA LEU A 437 3.17 6.81 23.90
C LEU A 437 3.05 8.30 24.24
N GLY A 438 3.29 8.67 25.50
CA GLY A 438 3.33 10.06 25.95
C GLY A 438 2.28 10.37 27.01
N ARG A 439 2.22 11.66 27.39
CA ARG A 439 1.25 12.19 28.33
C ARG A 439 0.20 13.01 27.58
N TYR A 440 -1.06 12.78 27.91
CA TYR A 440 -2.19 13.42 27.26
C TYR A 440 -3.19 13.90 28.29
N THR A 441 -3.60 15.17 28.14
CA THR A 441 -4.76 15.73 28.80
C THR A 441 -5.97 15.50 27.91
N VAL A 442 -7.06 14.97 28.46
CA VAL A 442 -8.28 14.70 27.72
C VAL A 442 -9.50 15.25 28.44
N GLU A 443 -10.46 15.76 27.67
CA GLU A 443 -11.68 16.39 28.15
C GLU A 443 -12.92 15.55 27.81
N ALA A 444 -14.04 15.80 28.51
CA ALA A 444 -15.30 15.10 28.24
C ALA A 444 -15.78 15.37 26.80
N GLY A 445 -16.26 14.34 26.12
CA GLY A 445 -16.78 14.44 24.76
C GLY A 445 -15.70 14.47 23.67
N TYR A 446 -14.43 14.66 24.03
CA TYR A 446 -13.34 14.68 23.06
C TYR A 446 -13.01 13.27 22.56
N LYS A 447 -12.74 13.19 21.26
CA LYS A 447 -12.15 12.02 20.60
C LYS A 447 -10.70 12.32 20.29
N ARG A 448 -9.78 11.64 20.96
CA ARG A 448 -8.33 11.83 20.79
C ARG A 448 -7.76 10.67 20.00
N PHE A 449 -6.94 10.98 19.00
CA PHE A 449 -6.12 9.99 18.31
C PHE A 449 -4.70 9.97 18.92
N ILE A 450 -4.12 8.78 18.95
CA ILE A 450 -2.72 8.54 19.29
C ILE A 450 -2.20 7.50 18.30
N ILE A 451 -1.13 7.82 17.59
CA ILE A 451 -0.54 6.94 16.59
C ILE A 451 0.82 6.43 17.06
N PHE A 452 1.08 5.13 16.91
CA PHE A 452 2.41 4.56 17.07
C PHE A 452 2.64 3.39 16.10
N HIS A 453 3.88 2.95 15.98
CA HIS A 453 4.29 1.97 14.98
C HIS A 453 5.26 0.92 15.56
N THR A 454 5.29 -0.25 14.92
CA THR A 454 6.26 -1.31 15.20
C THR A 454 6.66 -1.99 13.88
N PHE A 455 7.84 -1.63 13.36
CA PHE A 455 8.35 -2.10 12.06
C PHE A 455 9.40 -3.21 12.15
N ASP A 456 9.56 -3.81 13.33
CA ASP A 456 10.52 -4.89 13.59
C ASP A 456 10.21 -6.13 12.75
#